data_AF-A0AAN8IU93-F1
#
_entry.id   AF-A0AAN8IU93-F1
#
_cell.length_a   1.000
_cell.length_b   1.000
_cell.length_c   1.000
_cell.angle_alpha   90.00
_cell.angle_beta   90.00
_cell.angle_gamma   90.00
#
_symmetry.space_group_name_H-M   'P 1'
#
loop_
_entity.id
_entity.type
_entity.pdbx_description
1 polymer ?
#
loop_
_entity_poly.entity_id
_entity_poly.type
_entity_poly.pdbx_seq_one_letter_code
_entity_poly.pdbx_strand_id
1 'polypeptide(L)'
;MSSPLRRYARHLAGNIRNLVYRLYPQGVTSPQLLDVHGARQNEDDYCRPTGFSSREQFVCRNEGRCYSTNDGPKCDCTLSEYDGKHCETEKLDSELTFSGQEWVGYDVSDTAAGPLKTKAENFSLSFKTVHGSAMIFFAGDEKVCFCCASGSRSHVTSTIFFLPNS
;
A
#
# COMPACT_ATOMS: atom_id res chain seq x y z
N MET A 1 17.83 -9.27 -16.31
CA MET A 1 17.05 -10.25 -15.53
C MET A 1 17.47 -10.14 -14.07
N SER A 2 16.61 -9.64 -13.18
CA SER A 2 16.93 -9.48 -11.75
C SER A 2 16.84 -10.82 -11.01
N SER A 3 17.84 -11.10 -10.17
CA SER A 3 17.98 -12.34 -9.42
C SER A 3 16.84 -12.56 -8.41
N PRO A 4 16.40 -13.81 -8.16
CA PRO A 4 15.29 -14.13 -7.24
C PRO A 4 15.51 -13.63 -5.80
N LEU A 5 16.76 -13.55 -5.35
CA LEU A 5 17.14 -13.07 -4.02
C LEU A 5 16.85 -11.57 -3.81
N ARG A 6 16.72 -10.78 -4.89
CA ARG A 6 16.42 -9.35 -4.82
C ARG A 6 15.01 -9.06 -4.28
N ARG A 7 14.10 -10.05 -4.32
CA ARG A 7 12.69 -9.90 -3.91
C ARG A 7 12.41 -10.18 -2.43
N TYR A 8 13.37 -10.77 -1.69
CA TYR A 8 13.24 -11.06 -0.26
C TYR A 8 14.22 -10.26 0.62
N ALA A 9 15.07 -9.43 0.03
CA ALA A 9 15.93 -8.56 0.80
C ALA A 9 15.08 -7.42 1.39
N ARG A 10 14.94 -7.40 2.72
CA ARG A 10 14.46 -6.17 3.39
C ARG A 10 15.38 -5.04 2.96
N HIS A 11 14.81 -3.99 2.39
CA HIS A 11 15.57 -2.80 2.08
C HIS A 11 16.14 -2.24 3.38
N LEU A 12 17.43 -1.89 3.35
CA LEU A 12 18.08 -1.25 4.48
C LEU A 12 17.37 0.08 4.76
N ALA A 13 16.72 0.16 5.92
CA ALA A 13 16.09 1.39 6.41
C ALA A 13 17.02 2.00 7.46
N GLY A 14 17.82 2.99 7.07
CA GLY A 14 18.75 3.66 7.96
C GLY A 14 19.65 4.66 7.24
N ASN A 15 20.44 5.39 8.02
CA ASN A 15 21.36 6.40 7.50
C ASN A 15 22.72 5.77 7.21
N ILE A 16 23.26 6.03 6.02
CA ILE A 16 24.60 5.60 5.61
C ILE A 16 25.43 6.85 5.34
N ARG A 17 26.62 6.93 5.94
CA ARG A 17 27.57 8.03 5.76
C ARG A 17 28.99 7.49 5.58
N ASN A 18 29.84 8.28 4.95
CA ASN A 18 31.26 7.96 4.74
C ASN A 18 31.48 6.62 4.03
N LEU A 19 30.70 6.35 2.97
CA LEU A 19 30.85 5.12 2.18
C LEU A 19 32.12 5.20 1.33
N VAL A 20 32.92 4.14 1.40
CA VAL A 20 34.26 4.10 0.81
C VAL A 20 34.48 2.76 0.12
N TYR A 21 34.79 2.77 -1.17
CA TYR A 21 35.08 1.58 -1.96
C TYR A 21 36.57 1.41 -2.20
N ARG A 22 37.06 0.20 -1.98
CA ARG A 22 38.44 -0.19 -2.26
C ARG A 22 38.58 -0.55 -3.73
N LEU A 23 39.48 0.11 -4.44
CA LEU A 23 39.88 -0.22 -5.81
C LEU A 23 41.16 -1.06 -5.76
N TYR A 24 41.14 -2.23 -6.40
CA TYR A 24 42.33 -3.07 -6.59
C TYR A 24 43.10 -2.63 -7.84
N PRO A 25 44.44 -2.67 -7.87
CA PRO A 25 45.36 -3.11 -6.80
C PRO A 25 45.65 -2.06 -5.72
N GLN A 26 45.46 -0.77 -6.00
CA GLN A 26 45.52 0.30 -5.00
C GLN A 26 44.58 1.45 -5.37
N GLY A 27 43.93 2.02 -4.35
CA GLY A 27 43.02 3.13 -4.49
C GLY A 27 41.80 3.00 -3.59
N VAL A 28 41.25 4.15 -3.22
CA VAL A 28 40.04 4.26 -2.44
C VAL A 28 39.19 5.33 -3.11
N THR A 29 37.91 5.07 -3.31
CA THR A 29 37.00 6.04 -3.94
C THR A 29 35.69 6.11 -3.19
N SER A 30 35.06 7.28 -3.21
CA SER A 30 33.68 7.44 -2.76
C SER A 30 32.75 7.03 -3.90
N PRO A 31 31.79 6.11 -3.67
CA PRO A 31 30.84 5.74 -4.70
C PRO A 31 29.94 6.90 -5.08
N GLN A 32 29.65 7.01 -6.37
CA GLN A 32 28.59 7.86 -6.87
C GLN A 32 27.26 7.11 -6.80
N LEU A 33 26.22 7.84 -6.42
CA LEU A 33 24.87 7.32 -6.35
C LEU A 33 24.33 7.16 -7.77
N LEU A 34 24.20 5.92 -8.24
CA LEU A 34 23.81 5.62 -9.62
C LEU A 34 22.31 5.77 -9.87
N ASP A 35 21.50 5.40 -8.88
CA ASP A 35 20.04 5.46 -8.94
C ASP A 35 19.48 5.55 -7.51
N VAL A 36 18.37 6.25 -7.34
CA VAL A 36 17.73 6.51 -6.04
C VAL A 36 16.24 6.32 -6.14
N HIS A 37 15.73 5.37 -5.36
CA HIS A 37 14.30 5.25 -5.13
C HIS A 37 14.03 5.29 -3.62
N GLY A 38 13.48 6.41 -3.14
CA GLY A 38 13.11 6.59 -1.75
C GLY A 38 14.25 6.85 -0.75
N ALA A 39 15.49 7.10 -1.20
CA ALA A 39 16.58 7.52 -0.31
C ALA A 39 16.57 9.05 -0.11
N ARG A 40 16.84 9.48 1.12
CA ARG A 40 16.92 10.90 1.48
C ARG A 40 18.37 11.36 1.52
N GLN A 41 18.62 12.57 1.02
CA GLN A 41 19.96 13.16 1.00
C GLN A 41 20.24 13.99 2.26
N ASN A 42 19.18 14.46 2.93
CA ASN A 42 19.28 15.28 4.14
C ASN A 42 18.60 14.59 5.33
N GLU A 43 19.07 14.92 6.54
CA GLU A 43 18.49 14.47 7.82
C GLU A 43 17.40 15.42 8.34
N ASP A 44 16.87 16.30 7.49
CA ASP A 44 15.83 17.26 7.87
C ASP A 44 14.52 16.54 8.25
N ASP A 45 14.07 16.78 9.48
CA ASP A 45 12.80 16.26 9.98
C ASP A 45 11.71 17.34 9.93
N TYR A 46 10.97 17.35 8.83
CA TYR A 46 9.86 18.25 8.59
C TYR A 46 8.57 17.84 9.31
N CYS A 47 8.51 16.62 9.86
CA CYS A 47 7.35 16.13 10.61
C CYS A 47 7.38 16.54 12.08
N ARG A 48 8.53 17.00 12.58
CA ARG A 48 8.65 17.50 13.93
C ARG A 48 8.00 18.88 14.04
N PRO A 49 7.14 19.13 15.03
CA PRO A 49 6.57 20.45 15.23
C PRO A 49 7.70 21.46 15.50
N THR A 50 7.82 22.47 14.65
CA THR A 50 8.80 23.55 14.82
C THR A 50 8.28 24.53 15.87
N GLY A 51 8.70 24.33 17.11
CA GLY A 51 8.34 25.19 18.23
C GLY A 51 9.10 26.53 18.21
N PHE A 52 8.43 27.59 17.76
CA PHE A 52 8.69 28.96 18.23
C PHE A 52 7.44 29.87 18.21
N SER A 53 6.36 29.43 17.57
CA SER A 53 5.07 30.11 17.61
C SER A 53 4.09 29.27 18.41
N SER A 54 3.27 29.92 19.24
CA SER A 54 2.28 29.39 20.16
C SER A 54 1.09 28.66 19.50
N ARG A 55 1.29 28.11 18.30
CA ARG A 55 0.38 27.22 17.59
C ARG A 55 1.19 26.03 17.10
N GLU A 56 1.09 24.90 17.80
CA GLU A 56 1.53 23.61 17.27
C GLU A 56 0.75 23.32 15.99
N GLN A 57 1.38 23.55 14.83
CA GLN A 57 0.77 23.25 13.54
C GLN A 57 1.24 21.86 13.11
N PHE A 58 0.36 20.87 13.27
CA PHE A 58 0.58 19.53 12.72
C PHE A 58 0.54 19.58 11.18
N VAL A 59 1.53 18.96 10.54
CA VAL A 59 1.64 18.94 9.08
C VAL A 59 0.58 18.03 8.44
N CYS A 60 0.27 16.91 9.08
CA CYS A 60 -0.81 16.02 8.69
C CYS A 60 -1.95 16.14 9.69
N ARG A 61 -3.17 16.27 9.19
CA ARG A 61 -4.40 16.34 9.99
C ARG A 61 -5.02 14.95 10.11
N ASN A 62 -6.06 14.83 10.94
CA ASN A 62 -6.94 13.66 11.00
C ASN A 62 -6.19 12.32 11.08
N GLU A 63 -5.20 12.27 11.99
CA GLU A 63 -4.40 11.08 12.28
C GLU A 63 -3.56 10.54 11.10
N GLY A 64 -3.36 11.36 10.06
CA GLY A 64 -2.47 11.03 8.94
C GLY A 64 -1.01 10.84 9.38
N ARG A 65 -0.35 9.81 8.84
CA ARG A 65 1.06 9.54 9.17
C ARG A 65 1.97 10.48 8.38
N CYS A 66 2.72 11.31 9.10
CA CYS A 66 3.72 12.18 8.47
C CYS A 66 5.01 11.42 8.16
N TYR A 67 5.54 11.62 6.96
CA TYR A 67 6.89 11.21 6.60
C TYR A 67 7.63 12.35 5.88
N SER A 68 8.85 12.59 6.33
CA SER A 68 9.71 13.63 5.80
C SER A 68 10.34 13.14 4.48
N THR A 69 10.37 13.98 3.44
CA THR A 69 11.00 13.69 2.12
C THR A 69 12.05 14.76 1.77
N ASN A 70 12.76 14.63 0.64
CA ASN A 70 13.70 15.67 0.20
C ASN A 70 12.96 16.96 -0.23
N ASP A 71 11.70 16.84 -0.66
CA ASP A 71 10.87 17.95 -1.13
C ASP A 71 10.02 18.57 0.01
N GLY A 72 10.28 18.17 1.27
CA GLY A 72 9.49 18.57 2.43
C GLY A 72 8.62 17.44 3.01
N PRO A 73 7.69 17.74 3.92
CA PRO A 73 6.85 16.73 4.56
C PRO A 73 5.73 16.26 3.62
N LYS A 74 5.42 14.96 3.69
CA LYS A 74 4.27 14.35 3.03
C LYS A 74 3.44 13.54 4.03
N CYS A 75 2.17 13.38 3.72
CA CYS A 75 1.21 12.66 4.55
C CYS A 75 0.77 11.37 3.88
N ASP A 76 0.71 10.30 4.66
CA ASP A 76 0.07 9.05 4.30
C ASP A 76 -1.30 8.99 5.00
N CYS A 77 -2.34 9.17 4.19
CA CYS A 77 -3.74 9.16 4.62
C CYS A 77 -4.43 7.82 4.33
N THR A 78 -3.70 6.76 3.97
CA THR A 78 -4.30 5.47 3.55
C THR A 78 -5.15 4.83 4.65
N LEU A 79 -4.75 4.98 5.91
CA LEU A 79 -5.45 4.46 7.09
C LEU A 79 -6.43 5.46 7.73
N SER A 80 -6.62 6.63 7.11
CA SER A 80 -7.49 7.71 7.57
C SER A 80 -8.73 7.79 6.68
N GLU A 81 -9.85 8.27 7.20
CA GLU A 81 -11.06 8.61 6.41
C GLU A 81 -10.91 9.92 5.63
N TYR A 82 -9.68 10.46 5.58
CA TYR A 82 -9.37 11.70 4.90
C TYR A 82 -8.32 11.49 3.81
N ASP A 83 -8.34 12.35 2.81
CA ASP A 83 -7.43 12.43 1.69
C ASP A 83 -6.96 13.88 1.48
N GLY A 84 -6.15 14.12 0.46
CA GLY A 84 -5.53 15.41 0.19
C GLY A 84 -4.09 15.46 0.71
N LYS A 85 -3.41 16.58 0.45
CA LYS A 85 -1.97 16.71 0.69
C LYS A 85 -1.60 16.59 2.18
N HIS A 86 -2.52 17.01 3.03
CA HIS A 86 -2.40 17.11 4.48
C HIS A 86 -3.50 16.29 5.20
N CYS A 87 -4.15 15.34 4.51
CA CYS A 87 -5.31 14.58 4.99
C CYS A 87 -6.46 15.50 5.48
N GLU A 88 -6.72 16.58 4.74
CA GLU A 88 -7.67 17.63 5.07
C GLU A 88 -9.06 17.43 4.45
N THR A 89 -9.15 16.65 3.38
CA THR A 89 -10.37 16.42 2.62
C THR A 89 -11.00 15.14 3.11
N GLU A 90 -12.29 15.13 3.43
CA GLU A 90 -12.98 13.89 3.78
C GLU A 90 -13.03 12.98 2.55
N LYS A 91 -12.66 11.71 2.70
CA LYS A 91 -12.89 10.72 1.64
C LYS A 91 -14.39 10.58 1.50
N LEU A 92 -14.87 10.73 0.27
CA LEU A 92 -16.21 10.27 -0.04
C LEU A 92 -16.16 8.76 0.07
N ASP A 93 -16.79 8.22 1.12
CA ASP A 93 -17.00 6.79 1.28
C ASP A 93 -17.50 6.26 -0.05
N SER A 94 -16.68 5.43 -0.68
CA SER A 94 -17.08 4.73 -1.89
C SER A 94 -18.03 3.61 -1.45
N GLU A 95 -19.26 4.00 -1.10
CA GLU A 95 -20.31 3.07 -0.74
C GLU A 95 -20.73 2.30 -1.99
N LEU A 96 -20.52 0.99 -1.95
CA LEU A 96 -21.03 0.09 -2.97
C LEU A 96 -22.38 -0.44 -2.51
N THR A 97 -23.42 -0.21 -3.32
CA THR A 97 -24.73 -0.82 -3.13
C THR A 97 -24.83 -2.06 -3.99
N PHE A 98 -25.19 -3.19 -3.39
CA PHE A 98 -25.37 -4.47 -4.09
C PHE A 98 -26.83 -4.91 -4.01
N SER A 99 -27.41 -5.26 -5.16
CA SER A 99 -28.80 -5.75 -5.29
C SER A 99 -28.91 -7.28 -5.37
N GLY A 100 -27.81 -8.00 -5.10
CA GLY A 100 -27.77 -9.47 -4.95
C GLY A 100 -27.22 -10.28 -6.15
N GLN A 101 -27.08 -9.70 -7.34
CA GLN A 101 -26.40 -10.36 -8.48
C GLN A 101 -25.12 -9.64 -8.90
N GLU A 102 -24.67 -8.71 -8.07
CA GLU A 102 -23.53 -7.85 -8.33
C GLU A 102 -22.35 -8.32 -7.49
N TRP A 103 -21.15 -8.18 -8.05
CA TRP A 103 -19.91 -8.50 -7.37
C TRP A 103 -18.84 -7.51 -7.79
N VAL A 104 -17.94 -7.19 -6.86
CA VAL A 104 -16.73 -6.42 -7.13
C VAL A 104 -15.54 -7.32 -6.88
N GLY A 105 -14.64 -7.38 -7.85
CA GLY A 105 -13.44 -8.18 -7.75
C GLY A 105 -12.20 -7.39 -8.11
N TYR A 106 -11.12 -7.66 -7.39
CA TYR A 106 -9.81 -7.09 -7.68
C TYR A 106 -8.83 -8.21 -8.02
N ASP A 107 -8.22 -8.12 -9.22
CA ASP A 107 -7.17 -9.03 -9.63
C ASP A 107 -5.82 -8.48 -9.15
N VAL A 108 -5.21 -9.16 -8.18
CA VAL A 108 -3.91 -8.79 -7.62
C VAL A 108 -2.75 -9.42 -8.42
N SER A 109 -3.04 -10.29 -9.39
CA SER A 109 -1.99 -11.00 -10.14
C SER A 109 -1.15 -10.06 -11.02
N ASP A 110 -1.74 -8.96 -11.50
CA ASP A 110 -1.04 -7.96 -12.32
C ASP A 110 -0.09 -7.07 -11.50
N THR A 111 -0.37 -6.87 -10.22
CA THR A 111 0.47 -6.06 -9.30
C THR A 111 1.46 -6.90 -8.51
N ALA A 112 1.24 -8.22 -8.40
CA ALA A 112 2.12 -9.12 -7.68
C ALA A 112 3.14 -9.79 -8.62
N ALA A 113 4.43 -9.68 -8.31
CA ALA A 113 5.52 -10.30 -9.08
C ALA A 113 5.62 -11.85 -8.91
N GLY A 114 4.53 -12.50 -8.48
CA GLY A 114 4.41 -13.92 -8.14
C GLY A 114 3.18 -14.18 -7.23
N PRO A 115 2.90 -15.46 -6.87
CA PRO A 115 1.79 -15.80 -5.98
C PRO A 115 1.93 -15.09 -4.65
N LEU A 116 0.86 -14.42 -4.22
CA LEU A 116 0.81 -13.67 -2.96
C LEU A 116 0.91 -14.65 -1.79
N LYS A 117 2.06 -14.62 -1.12
CA LYS A 117 2.31 -15.35 0.11
C LYS A 117 2.51 -14.37 1.25
N THR A 118 1.42 -13.96 1.85
CA THR A 118 1.39 -13.09 3.03
C THR A 118 1.36 -13.96 4.30
N LYS A 119 2.10 -13.56 5.34
CA LYS A 119 2.08 -14.26 6.64
C LYS A 119 0.93 -13.76 7.53
N ALA A 120 0.47 -12.54 7.29
CA ALA A 120 -0.62 -11.89 7.99
C ALA A 120 -1.19 -10.80 7.08
N GLU A 121 -2.51 -10.63 7.09
CA GLU A 121 -3.24 -9.59 6.37
C GLU A 121 -4.20 -8.91 7.31
N ASN A 122 -4.33 -7.58 7.16
CA ASN A 122 -5.30 -6.78 7.88
C ASN A 122 -6.35 -6.31 6.89
N PHE A 123 -7.61 -6.70 7.11
CA PHE A 123 -8.74 -6.33 6.29
C PHE A 123 -9.86 -5.79 7.18
N SER A 124 -10.43 -4.65 6.81
CA SER A 124 -11.52 -3.98 7.53
C SER A 124 -12.59 -3.56 6.53
N LEU A 125 -13.86 -3.79 6.87
CA LEU A 125 -15.02 -3.35 6.09
C LEU A 125 -16.18 -2.98 6.99
N SER A 126 -17.09 -2.17 6.45
CA SER A 126 -18.37 -1.81 7.06
C SER A 126 -19.48 -2.18 6.10
N PHE A 127 -20.54 -2.85 6.56
CA PHE A 127 -21.65 -3.27 5.71
C PHE A 127 -23.01 -3.14 6.42
N LYS A 128 -24.07 -3.01 5.63
CA LYS A 128 -25.47 -3.02 6.09
C LYS A 128 -26.28 -3.92 5.17
N THR A 129 -27.05 -4.85 5.74
CA THR A 129 -27.88 -5.79 4.97
C THR A 129 -29.23 -6.04 5.64
N VAL A 130 -30.23 -6.35 4.83
CA VAL A 130 -31.54 -6.87 5.28
C VAL A 130 -31.61 -8.40 5.20
N HIS A 131 -30.64 -9.03 4.55
CA HIS A 131 -30.60 -10.48 4.36
C HIS A 131 -29.99 -11.18 5.57
N GLY A 132 -30.60 -12.28 6.01
CA GLY A 132 -30.15 -13.06 7.17
C GLY A 132 -28.88 -13.88 6.93
N SER A 133 -28.48 -14.10 5.68
CA SER A 133 -27.25 -14.79 5.32
C SER A 133 -26.72 -14.23 4.01
N ALA A 134 -25.44 -13.85 3.98
CA ALA A 134 -24.74 -13.43 2.79
C ALA A 134 -23.22 -13.67 2.95
N MET A 135 -22.53 -13.95 1.85
CA MET A 135 -21.09 -13.81 1.78
C MET A 135 -20.75 -12.30 1.76
N ILE A 136 -19.56 -11.91 2.23
CA ILE A 136 -19.15 -10.50 2.32
C ILE A 136 -17.74 -10.31 1.76
N PHE A 137 -16.88 -11.31 1.91
CA PHE A 137 -15.52 -11.26 1.39
C PHE A 137 -15.04 -12.69 1.10
N PHE A 138 -14.37 -12.85 -0.04
CA PHE A 138 -13.69 -14.09 -0.40
C PHE A 138 -12.31 -13.74 -0.98
N ALA A 139 -11.28 -14.36 -0.42
CA ALA A 139 -9.90 -14.32 -0.92
C ALA A 139 -9.41 -15.75 -1.11
N GLY A 140 -8.91 -16.05 -2.31
CA GLY A 140 -8.43 -17.39 -2.65
C GLY A 140 -7.54 -17.36 -3.88
N ASP A 141 -6.64 -18.35 -3.94
CA ASP A 141 -5.75 -18.61 -5.08
C ASP A 141 -6.45 -19.45 -6.16
N GLU A 142 -7.51 -20.16 -5.77
CA GLU A 142 -8.24 -21.05 -6.66
C GLU A 142 -9.30 -20.27 -7.45
N LYS A 143 -9.39 -20.58 -8.75
CA LYS A 143 -10.45 -20.09 -9.65
C LYS A 143 -11.80 -20.58 -9.16
N VAL A 144 -12.43 -19.86 -8.22
CA VAL A 144 -13.78 -20.22 -7.79
C VAL A 144 -14.76 -19.67 -8.80
N CYS A 145 -15.15 -20.52 -9.74
CA CYS A 145 -16.16 -20.22 -10.73
C CYS A 145 -17.55 -20.31 -10.07
N PHE A 146 -18.04 -19.18 -9.55
CA PHE A 146 -19.35 -19.14 -8.90
C PHE A 146 -20.54 -19.16 -9.89
N CYS A 147 -20.26 -19.06 -11.20
CA CYS A 147 -21.22 -19.29 -12.28
C CYS A 147 -20.55 -20.00 -13.48
N CYS A 148 -20.05 -21.24 -13.32
CA CYS A 148 -19.62 -22.02 -14.49
C CYS A 148 -20.82 -22.73 -15.15
N ALA A 149 -21.71 -21.94 -15.77
CA ALA A 149 -22.43 -22.39 -16.94
C ALA A 149 -21.71 -21.82 -18.17
N SER A 150 -21.12 -22.72 -18.96
CA SER A 150 -20.46 -22.51 -20.26
C SER A 150 -19.10 -21.79 -20.26
N GLY A 151 -18.09 -22.54 -20.75
CA GLY A 151 -16.68 -22.19 -20.73
C GLY A 151 -16.32 -20.89 -21.45
N SER A 152 -15.52 -20.07 -20.77
CA SER A 152 -14.56 -19.16 -21.41
C SER A 152 -13.41 -18.85 -20.43
N ARG A 153 -12.26 -18.49 -20.99
CA ARG A 153 -10.94 -18.40 -20.33
C ARG A 153 -10.93 -17.46 -19.11
N SER A 154 -10.19 -17.88 -18.08
CA SER A 154 -10.21 -17.34 -16.72
C SER A 154 -9.09 -16.35 -16.45
N HIS A 155 -9.43 -15.25 -15.77
CA HIS A 155 -8.52 -14.36 -15.03
C HIS A 155 -8.74 -14.52 -13.51
N VAL A 156 -7.75 -14.12 -12.71
CA VAL A 156 -7.72 -14.27 -11.24
C VAL A 156 -8.56 -13.15 -10.63
N THR A 157 -9.43 -13.43 -9.66
CA THR A 157 -10.26 -12.38 -9.06
C THR A 157 -10.49 -12.66 -7.58
N SER A 158 -10.03 -11.76 -6.72
CA SER A 158 -10.52 -11.68 -5.34
C SER A 158 -11.89 -11.02 -5.41
N THR A 159 -12.97 -11.78 -5.23
CA THR A 159 -14.34 -11.31 -5.47
C THR A 159 -15.13 -11.22 -4.17
N ILE A 160 -15.74 -10.07 -3.91
CA ILE A 160 -16.77 -9.91 -2.88
C ILE A 160 -18.10 -10.36 -3.48
N PHE A 161 -18.69 -11.43 -2.92
CA PHE A 161 -20.00 -11.95 -3.30
C PHE A 161 -21.03 -11.56 -2.27
N PHE A 162 -22.24 -11.19 -2.72
CA PHE A 162 -23.46 -11.26 -1.90
C PHE A 162 -24.46 -12.15 -2.62
N LEU A 163 -24.50 -13.44 -2.27
CA LEU A 163 -25.51 -14.37 -2.80
C LEU A 163 -26.82 -14.19 -2.03
N PRO A 164 -27.96 -13.95 -2.70
CA PRO A 164 -29.26 -14.13 -2.08
C PRO A 164 -29.53 -15.63 -1.90
N ASN A 165 -29.96 -16.03 -0.71
CA ASN A 165 -30.54 -17.37 -0.53
C ASN A 165 -31.91 -17.42 -1.22
N SER A 166 -32.14 -18.52 -1.94
CA SER A 166 -33.46 -18.97 -2.40
C SER A 166 -34.37 -19.38 -1.25
#